data_AF-A0A5A5T816-F1
#
_entry.id   AF-A0A5A5T816-F1
#
_cell.length_a   1.000
_cell.length_b   1.000
_cell.length_c   1.000
_cell.angle_alpha   90.00
_cell.angle_beta   90.00
_cell.angle_gamma   90.00
#
_symmetry.space_group_name_H-M   'P 1'
#
loop_
_entity.id
_entity.type
_entity.pdbx_description
1 polymer ?
#
loop_
_entity_poly.entity_id
_entity_poly.type
_entity_poly.pdbx_seq_one_letter_code
_entity_poly.pdbx_strand_id
1 'polypeptide(L)' 'MSNNLLTVSEVARILRVDDATVRRWVKQGVLEAVVLPHVHSRQVYRIKRETLDRVLGESDIQ' A
#
# COMPACT_ATOMS: atom_id res chain seq x y z
N MET A 1 2.30 -13.14 16.06
CA MET A 1 1.22 -12.67 15.17
C MET A 1 1.60 -11.29 14.65
N SER A 2 2.43 -11.24 13.61
CA SER A 2 2.99 -9.99 13.11
C SER A 2 1.95 -9.28 12.25
N ASN A 3 1.59 -8.06 12.64
CA ASN A 3 0.59 -7.25 11.94
C ASN A 3 1.08 -6.97 10.50
N ASN A 4 0.56 -7.68 9.50
CA ASN A 4 1.00 -7.63 8.10
C ASN A 4 0.48 -6.39 7.35
N LEU A 5 0.27 -5.29 8.06
CA LEU A 5 -0.27 -4.05 7.53
C LEU A 5 0.84 -3.01 7.43
N LEU A 6 1.07 -2.56 6.21
CA LEU A 6 2.01 -1.51 5.86
C LEU A 6 1.27 -0.18 5.73
N THR A 7 1.92 0.90 6.13
CA THR A 7 1.54 2.27 5.78
C THR A 7 1.88 2.56 4.32
N VAL A 8 1.31 3.65 3.80
CA VAL A 8 1.68 4.22 2.50
C VAL A 8 3.19 4.43 2.38
N SER A 9 3.82 5.02 3.39
CA SER A 9 5.25 5.36 3.37
C SER A 9 6.17 4.14 3.43
N GLU A 10 5.73 3.07 4.11
CA GLU A 10 6.45 1.79 4.09
C GLU A 10 6.40 1.14 2.71
N VAL A 11 5.21 1.12 2.07
CA VAL A 11 5.06 0.60 0.70
C VAL A 11 5.86 1.43 -0.30
N ALA A 12 5.82 2.76 -0.17
CA ALA A 12 6.59 3.68 -1.01
C ALA A 12 8.10 3.39 -0.95
N ARG A 13 8.62 3.15 0.26
CA ARG A 13 10.03 2.77 0.46
C ARG A 13 10.39 1.43 -0.17
N ILE A 14 9.52 0.44 -0.08
CA ILE A 14 9.76 -0.89 -0.66
C ILE A 14 9.75 -0.82 -2.18
N LEU A 15 8.77 -0.13 -2.77
CA LEU A 15 8.60 0.01 -4.21
C LEU A 15 9.49 1.11 -4.83
N ARG A 16 10.22 1.87 -4.01
CA ARG A 16 11.06 3.01 -4.41
C ARG A 16 10.30 4.07 -5.21
N VAL A 17 9.07 4.35 -4.80
CA VAL A 17 8.20 5.41 -5.36
C VAL A 17 7.84 6.43 -4.30
N ASP A 18 7.22 7.55 -4.70
CA ASP A 18 6.73 8.56 -3.76
C ASP A 18 5.38 8.14 -3.11
N ASP A 19 5.13 8.59 -1.88
CA ASP A 19 3.88 8.38 -1.14
C ASP A 19 2.63 8.81 -1.95
N ALA A 20 2.74 9.89 -2.73
CA ALA A 20 1.65 10.35 -3.59
C ALA A 20 1.29 9.32 -4.68
N THR A 21 2.29 8.59 -5.19
CA THR A 21 2.12 7.53 -6.19
C THR A 21 1.36 6.36 -5.59
N VAL A 22 1.76 5.92 -4.39
CA VAL A 22 1.07 4.84 -3.68
C VAL A 22 -0.39 5.22 -3.38
N ARG A 23 -0.65 6.44 -2.91
CA ARG A 23 -2.03 6.93 -2.70
C ARG A 23 -2.85 6.94 -4.00
N ARG A 24 -2.23 7.32 -5.11
CA ARG A 24 -2.88 7.29 -6.43
C ARG A 24 -3.25 5.87 -6.84
N TRP A 25 -2.35 4.91 -6.68
CA TRP A 25 -2.61 3.50 -6.97
C TRP A 25 -3.71 2.90 -6.10
N VAL A 26 -3.77 3.27 -4.82
CA VAL A 26 -4.89 2.88 -3.95
C VAL A 26 -6.21 3.46 -4.46
N LYS A 27 -6.23 4.74 -4.84
CA LYS A 27 -7.43 5.39 -5.41
C LYS A 27 -7.86 4.79 -6.76
N GLN A 28 -6.90 4.32 -7.56
CA GLN A 28 -7.14 3.67 -8.85
C GLN A 28 -7.50 2.18 -8.72
N GLY A 29 -7.44 1.60 -7.51
CA GLY A 29 -7.72 0.19 -7.28
C GLY A 29 -6.57 -0.77 -7.65
N VAL A 30 -5.39 -0.23 -8.00
CA VAL A 30 -4.17 -1.03 -8.28
C VAL A 30 -3.62 -1.64 -6.99
N LEU A 31 -3.68 -0.89 -5.89
CA LEU A 31 -3.30 -1.37 -4.57
C LEU A 31 -4.52 -1.43 -3.64
N GLU A 32 -4.88 -2.65 -3.24
CA GLU A 32 -5.91 -2.84 -2.22
C GLU A 32 -5.43 -2.34 -0.86
N ALA A 33 -6.22 -1.45 -0.23
CA ALA A 33 -5.91 -0.90 1.09
C ALA A 33 -7.16 -0.79 1.96
N VAL A 34 -7.00 -1.08 3.23
CA VAL A 34 -8.02 -0.81 4.25
C VAL A 34 -7.90 0.65 4.68
N VAL A 35 -8.99 1.39 4.55
CA VAL A 35 -9.11 2.75 5.06
C VAL A 35 -9.48 2.68 6.53
N LEU A 36 -8.66 3.27 7.39
CA LEU A 36 -9.01 3.39 8.81
C LEU A 36 -10.04 4.52 8.99
N PRO A 37 -11.00 4.39 9.93
CA PRO A 37 -11.88 5.49 10.29
C PRO A 37 -11.04 6.71 10.69
N HIS A 38 -11.45 7.89 10.24
CA HIS A 38 -10.68 9.14 10.38
C HIS A 38 -10.30 9.39 11.85
N VAL A 39 -9.04 9.14 12.20
CA VAL A 39 -8.52 9.46 13.54
C VAL A 39 -8.05 10.92 13.60
N HIS A 40 -7.76 11.56 12.45
CA HIS A 40 -7.25 12.93 12.33
C HIS A 40 -7.63 13.57 10.97
N SER A 41 -7.11 14.75 10.63
CA SER A 41 -7.36 15.50 9.37
C SER A 41 -6.88 14.84 8.07
N ARG A 42 -6.27 13.65 8.13
CA ARG A 42 -5.74 12.93 6.95
C ARG A 42 -6.21 11.49 6.94
N GLN A 43 -6.60 11.02 5.75
CA GLN A 43 -6.98 9.64 5.52
C GLN A 43 -5.77 8.70 5.65
N VAL A 44 -5.92 7.70 6.52
CA VAL A 44 -4.88 6.71 6.81
C VAL A 44 -5.24 5.41 6.09
N TYR A 45 -4.32 4.94 5.24
CA TYR A 45 -4.43 3.66 4.54
C TYR A 45 -3.53 2.62 5.20
N ARG A 46 -4.02 1.38 5.25
CA ARG A 46 -3.27 0.19 5.63
C ARG A 46 -3.30 -0.79 4.47
N ILE A 47 -2.14 -1.06 3.91
CA ILE A 47 -1.95 -1.95 2.76
C ILE A 47 -1.45 -3.28 3.31
N LYS A 48 -2.08 -4.39 2.95
CA LYS A 48 -1.59 -5.69 3.40
C LYS A 48 -0.30 -6.04 2.67
N ARG A 49 0.66 -6.63 3.38
CA ARG A 49 1.91 -7.14 2.79
C ARG A 49 1.65 -8.10 1.62
N GLU A 50 0.64 -8.98 1.75
CA GLU A 50 0.23 -9.91 0.68
C GLU A 50 -0.19 -9.20 -0.63
N THR A 51 -0.70 -7.97 -0.56
CA THR A 51 -1.06 -7.18 -1.74
C THR A 51 0.20 -6.67 -2.43
N LEU A 52 1.19 -6.25 -1.64
CA LEU A 52 2.47 -5.81 -2.15
C LEU A 52 3.24 -6.97 -2.80
N ASP A 53 3.25 -8.13 -2.14
CA ASP A 53 3.92 -9.33 -2.64
C ASP A 53 3.32 -9.80 -3.98
N ARG A 54 2.00 -9.64 -4.18
CA ARG A 54 1.35 -9.90 -5.48
C ARG A 54 1.86 -8.97 -6.58
N VAL A 55 1.93 -7.66 -6.32
CA VAL A 55 2.43 -6.66 -7.29
C VAL A 55 3.90 -6.90 -7.63
N LEU A 56 4.71 -7.26 -6.63
CA LEU A 56 6.12 -7.60 -6.82
C LEU A 56 6.31 -8.94 -7.55
N GLY A 57 5.50 -9.95 -7.22
CA GLY A 57 5.57 -11.29 -7.83
C GLY A 57 5.00 -11.35 -9.25
N GLU A 58 4.05 -10.48 -9.61
CA GLU A 58 3.63 -10.30 -11.00
C GLU A 58 4.74 -9.72 -11.89
N SER A 59 5.75 -9.08 -11.29
CA SER A 59 6.87 -8.47 -12.04
C SER A 59 7.96 -9.49 -12.44
N ASP A 60 7.90 -10.74 -11.96
CA ASP A 60 8.91 -11.79 -12.20
C ASP A 60 8.40 -12.92 -13.12
N ILE A 61 7.27 -12.73 -13.79
CA ILE A 61 6.75 -13.66 -14.79
C ILE A 61 6.87 -13.03 -16.19
N GLN A 62 8.09 -12.89 -16.71
CA GLN A 62 8.37 -12.78 -18.15
C GLN A 62 9.73 -13.38 -18.52
#